data_AF-A0A4Y1RET5-F1
#
_entry.id   AF-A0A4Y1RET5-F1
#
_cell.length_a   1.000
_cell.length_b   1.000
_cell.length_c   1.000
_cell.angle_alpha   90.00
_cell.angle_beta   90.00
_cell.angle_gamma   90.00
#
_symmetry.space_group_name_H-M   'P 1'
#
loop_
_entity.id
_entity.type
_entity.pdbx_description
1 polymer ?
#
loop_
_entity_poly.entity_id
_entity_poly.type
_entity_poly.pdbx_seq_one_letter_code
_entity_poly.pdbx_strand_id
1 'polypeptide(L)' 'MLEMMGSVLDGTVKTKVSLYDHRPYPLFEDDYLRGANFRDLPGVVVGNDNVARRDSTEKHLLLPSGKPLLGPD' A
#
# COMPACT_ATOMS: atom_id res chain seq x y z
N MET A 1 -14.25 16.33 22.73
CA MET A 1 -13.08 15.48 23.01
C MET A 1 -13.64 14.19 23.60
N LEU A 2 -13.52 13.07 22.91
CA LEU A 2 -14.10 11.80 23.39
C LEU A 2 -12.95 11.01 24.02
N GLU A 3 -12.88 11.04 25.36
CA GLU A 3 -11.94 10.22 26.11
C GLU A 3 -12.25 8.74 25.87
N MET A 4 -11.30 8.02 25.30
CA MET A 4 -11.39 6.58 25.12
C MET A 4 -10.88 5.92 26.41
N MET A 5 -11.79 5.58 27.31
CA MET A 5 -11.45 4.94 28.59
C MET A 5 -11.04 3.48 28.31
N GLY A 6 -9.75 3.20 28.47
CA GLY A 6 -9.22 1.84 28.39
C GLY A 6 -9.85 0.97 29.47
N SER A 7 -10.44 -0.16 29.06
CA SER A 7 -11.05 -1.12 29.97
C SER A 7 -9.96 -1.83 30.79
N VAL A 8 -9.91 -1.55 32.09
CA VAL A 8 -9.13 -2.32 33.06
C VAL A 8 -9.92 -3.58 33.40
N LEU A 9 -9.67 -4.66 32.67
CA LEU A 9 -10.14 -6.00 33.03
C LEU A 9 -9.13 -6.65 33.97
N ASP A 10 -9.20 -6.29 35.25
CA ASP A 10 -8.45 -7.00 36.31
C ASP A 10 -9.27 -8.25 36.71
N GLY A 11 -8.89 -9.40 36.15
CA GLY A 11 -9.53 -10.69 36.49
C GLY A 11 -9.73 -11.69 35.35
N THR A 12 -9.27 -11.41 34.12
CA THR A 12 -9.35 -12.40 33.04
C THR A 12 -8.14 -13.32 33.05
N VAL A 13 -8.37 -14.63 33.16
CA VAL A 13 -7.40 -15.63 32.72
C VAL A 13 -6.98 -15.22 31.31
N LYS A 14 -5.68 -15.13 31.01
CA LYS A 14 -5.18 -14.76 29.69
C LYS A 14 -5.59 -15.82 28.66
N THR A 15 -6.84 -15.80 28.23
CA THR A 15 -7.34 -16.62 27.15
C THR A 15 -6.59 -16.14 25.91
N LYS A 16 -5.86 -17.03 25.24
CA LYS A 16 -5.13 -16.70 24.02
C LYS A 16 -6.14 -16.38 22.92
N VAL A 17 -6.58 -15.12 22.86
CA VAL A 17 -7.46 -14.62 21.80
C VAL A 17 -6.67 -14.70 20.50
N SER A 18 -7.02 -15.68 19.66
CA SER A 18 -6.36 -15.93 18.38
C SER A 18 -7.29 -15.50 17.26
N LEU A 19 -6.82 -14.63 16.38
CA LEU A 19 -7.53 -14.16 15.19
C LEU A 19 -7.16 -15.07 14.01
N TYR A 20 -8.02 -16.02 13.66
CA TYR A 20 -7.71 -17.10 12.71
C TYR A 20 -7.83 -16.70 11.24
N ASP A 21 -8.53 -15.61 10.95
CA ASP A 21 -8.82 -15.11 9.61
C ASP A 21 -7.90 -13.97 9.17
N HIS A 22 -6.88 -13.62 9.97
CA HIS A 22 -5.86 -12.63 9.64
C HIS A 22 -4.88 -13.18 8.58
N ARG A 23 -5.39 -13.37 7.36
CA ARG A 23 -4.67 -13.87 6.20
C ARG A 23 -4.71 -12.80 5.11
N PRO A 24 -3.68 -11.93 5.03
CA PRO A 24 -3.62 -10.96 3.94
C PRO A 24 -3.53 -11.67 2.60
N TYR A 25 -4.00 -11.00 1.55
CA TYR A 25 -3.84 -11.49 0.20
C TYR A 25 -2.34 -11.53 -0.16
N PRO A 26 -1.80 -12.67 -0.62
CA PRO A 26 -0.40 -12.75 -1.00
C PRO A 26 -0.18 -11.92 -2.27
N LEU A 27 0.64 -10.88 -2.15
CA LEU A 27 1.04 -10.02 -3.26
C LEU A 27 2.09 -10.70 -4.14
N PHE A 28 2.13 -10.36 -5.42
CA PHE A 28 3.18 -10.81 -6.32
C PHE A 28 4.50 -10.09 -6.02
N GLU A 29 5.63 -10.68 -6.40
CA GLU A 29 6.96 -10.08 -6.20
C GLU A 29 7.05 -8.65 -6.75
N ASP A 30 6.43 -8.45 -7.91
CA ASP A 30 6.26 -7.14 -8.57
C ASP A 30 5.57 -6.10 -7.67
N ASP A 31 4.61 -6.51 -6.85
CA ASP A 31 3.80 -5.59 -6.02
C ASP A 31 4.58 -5.06 -4.83
N TYR A 32 5.54 -5.83 -4.30
CA TYR A 32 6.46 -5.35 -3.27
C TYR A 32 7.38 -4.24 -3.79
N LEU A 33 7.61 -4.20 -5.11
CA LEU A 33 8.41 -3.18 -5.76
C LEU A 33 7.60 -1.90 -6.08
N ARG A 34 6.26 -1.93 -5.94
CA ARG A 34 5.35 -0.81 -6.33
C ARG A 34 5.31 0.37 -5.35
N GLY A 35 6.19 0.40 -4.35
CA GLY A 35 6.31 1.53 -3.42
C GLY A 35 5.06 1.76 -2.55
N ALA A 36 5.11 2.77 -1.69
CA ALA A 36 4.03 3.07 -0.75
C ALA A 36 2.83 3.78 -1.41
N ASN A 37 3.08 4.61 -2.41
CA ASN A 37 2.08 5.35 -3.15
C ASN A 37 2.46 5.42 -4.63
N PHE A 38 1.49 5.21 -5.52
CA PHE A 38 1.71 5.27 -6.96
C PHE A 38 2.21 6.65 -7.43
N ARG A 39 1.92 7.72 -6.67
CA ARG A 39 2.37 9.10 -6.97
C ARG A 39 3.87 9.29 -6.78
N ASP A 40 4.49 8.43 -5.99
CA ASP A 40 5.93 8.46 -5.73
C ASP A 40 6.69 7.56 -6.73
N LEU A 41 5.98 6.89 -7.65
CA LEU A 41 6.61 6.08 -8.66
C LEU A 41 7.30 6.97 -9.70
N PRO A 42 8.54 6.61 -10.11
CA PRO A 42 9.20 7.30 -11.21
C PRO A 42 8.36 7.21 -12.49
N GLY A 43 8.33 8.30 -13.26
CA GLY A 43 7.47 8.46 -14.43
C GLY A 43 6.03 8.88 -14.12
N VAL A 44 5.69 9.20 -12.86
CA VAL A 44 4.42 9.85 -12.48
C VAL A 44 4.68 11.31 -12.11
N VAL A 45 3.93 12.22 -12.73
CA VAL A 45 3.92 13.64 -12.39
C VAL A 45 2.55 14.05 -11.87
N VAL A 46 2.53 14.89 -10.84
CA VAL A 46 1.30 15.48 -10.30
C VAL A 46 1.22 16.92 -10.76
N GLY A 47 0.23 17.23 -11.59
CA GLY A 47 0.01 18.59 -12.08
C GLY A 47 -0.49 19.53 -10.98
N ASN A 48 -0.55 20.82 -11.30
CA ASN A 48 -1.11 21.86 -10.40
C ASN A 48 -2.59 21.62 -10.07
N ASP A 49 -3.29 20.85 -10.90
CA ASP A 49 -4.65 20.36 -10.67
C ASP A 49 -4.72 19.17 -9.69
N ASN A 50 -3.58 18.78 -9.10
CA ASN A 50 -3.43 17.60 -8.25
C ASN A 50 -3.80 16.28 -8.97
N VAL A 51 -3.79 16.28 -10.30
CA VAL A 51 -4.03 15.08 -11.11
C VAL A 51 -2.69 14.41 -11.43
N ALA A 52 -2.60 13.13 -11.12
CA ALA A 52 -1.45 12.31 -11.48
C ALA A 52 -1.54 11.88 -12.95
N ARG A 53 -0.45 12.02 -13.69
CA ARG A 53 -0.32 11.66 -15.11
C ARG A 53 1.01 10.95 -15.32
N ARG A 54 1.12 10.15 -16.39
CA ARG A 54 2.43 9.67 -16.84
C ARG A 54 3.24 10.85 -17.37
N ASP A 55 4.51 10.89 -16.99
CA ASP A 55 5.46 11.80 -17.59
C ASP A 55 5.71 11.38 -19.05
N SER A 56 5.42 12.28 -19.99
CA SER A 56 5.62 12.03 -21.42
C SER A 56 7.09 11.97 -21.83
N THR A 57 8.00 12.43 -20.98
CA THR A 57 9.44 12.52 -21.26
C THR A 57 10.23 11.32 -20.74
N GLU A 58 9.67 10.58 -19.79
CA GLU A 58 10.28 9.38 -19.21
C GLU A 58 9.96 8.14 -20.04
N LYS A 59 10.94 7.25 -20.21
CA LYS A 59 10.70 5.93 -20.80
C LYS A 59 9.97 5.06 -19.78
N HIS A 60 9.04 4.23 -20.25
CA HIS A 60 8.35 3.25 -19.41
C HIS A 60 9.37 2.37 -18.67
N LEU A 61 9.44 2.51 -17.35
CA LEU A 61 10.23 1.65 -16.49
C LEU A 61 9.59 0.26 -16.44
N LEU A 62 10.42 -0.76 -16.56
CA LEU A 62 10.01 -2.15 -16.45
C LEU A 62 10.50 -2.73 -15.12
N LEU A 63 9.63 -3.52 -14.50
CA LEU A 63 9.98 -4.35 -13.36
C LEU A 63 10.92 -5.49 -13.80
N PRO A 64 11.62 -6.16 -12.87
CA PRO A 64 12.45 -7.33 -13.19
C PRO A 64 11.71 -8.43 -13.96
N SER A 65 10.39 -8.53 -13.78
CA SER A 65 9.50 -9.43 -14.53
C SER A 65 9.26 -9.03 -16.00
N GLY A 66 9.76 -7.88 -16.44
CA GLY A 66 9.52 -7.32 -17.77
C GLY A 66 8.18 -6.61 -17.92
N LYS A 67 7.34 -6.57 -16.88
CA LYS A 67 6.08 -5.82 -16.89
C LYS A 67 6.32 -4.33 -16.68
N PRO A 68 5.48 -3.46 -17.27
CA PRO A 68 5.48 -2.04 -16.95
C PRO A 68 5.27 -1.75 -15.46
N LEU A 69 6.07 -0.83 -14.91
CA LEU A 69 5.92 -0.32 -13.55
C LEU A 69 4.55 0.34 -13.36
N LEU A 70 4.07 1.07 -14.36
CA LEU A 70 2.72 1.63 -14.41
C LEU A 70 1.89 0.80 -15.40
N GLY A 71 0.62 0.51 -15.09
CA GLY A 71 -0.25 -0.27 -15.98
C GLY A 71 -0.48 0.37 -17.35
N PRO A 72 -1.27 -0.22 -18.25
CA PRO A 72 -1.76 0.48 -19.44
C PRO A 72 -2.73 1.63 -19.05
N ASP A 73 -2.83 2.63 -19.92
CA ASP A 73 -3.88 3.67 -19.89
C ASP A 73 -5.25 3.11 -20.33
#